data_AF-A0A6N6PKG7-F1
#
_entry.id   AF-A0A6N6PKG7-F1
#
_cell.length_a   1.000
_cell.length_b   1.000
_cell.length_c   1.000
_cell.angle_alpha   90.00
_cell.angle_beta   90.00
_cell.angle_gamma   90.00
#
_symmetry.space_group_name_H-M   'P 1'
#
loop_
_entity.id
_entity.type
_entity.pdbx_description
1 polymer ?
#
loop_
_entity_poly.entity_id
_entity_poly.type
_entity_poly.pdbx_seq_one_letter_code
_entity_poly.pdbx_strand_id
1 'polypeptide(L)'
;MFKTLGKVFAKLAVSPVELHALETCTECGSQLAKDAGSNKSNTSWRCPNPDCPPQVLKRVALWASPEAMDIQGCDAALAAELVQRGLVHDAAEFYRLKYSEIVLLEGVDETKSRTLLDAIEASKQREAWRVLFG
;
A
#
# COMPACT_ATOMS: atom_id res chain seq x y z
N MET A 1 -2.23 23.05 41.25
CA MET A 1 -1.38 21.92 40.82
C MET A 1 -0.96 22.01 39.33
N PHE A 2 -0.67 23.20 38.79
CA PHE A 2 -0.27 23.39 37.37
C PHE A 2 0.93 24.35 37.22
N LYS A 3 1.92 24.31 38.12
CA LYS A 3 3.12 25.16 38.05
C LYS A 3 4.38 24.44 37.57
N THR A 4 4.28 23.16 37.20
CA THR A 4 5.45 22.31 36.88
C THR A 4 5.58 21.94 35.39
N LEU A 5 4.66 22.34 34.52
CA LEU A 5 4.75 22.04 33.08
C LEU A 5 5.60 23.04 32.27
N GLY A 6 5.77 24.27 32.75
CA GLY A 6 6.50 25.31 31.99
C GLY A 6 8.03 25.14 31.96
N LYS A 7 8.62 24.32 32.83
CA LYS A 7 10.09 24.16 32.92
C LYS A 7 10.66 23.10 31.98
N VAL A 8 9.83 22.20 31.45
CA VAL A 8 10.29 21.12 30.57
C VAL A 8 10.47 21.63 29.13
N PHE A 9 9.60 22.53 28.65
CA PHE A 9 9.70 23.10 27.30
C PHE A 9 10.87 24.08 27.10
N ALA A 10 11.44 24.63 28.17
CA ALA A 10 12.56 25.58 28.09
C ALA A 10 13.90 24.93 27.68
N LYS A 11 14.02 23.60 27.68
CA LYS A 11 15.26 22.87 27.35
C LYS A 11 15.32 22.32 25.93
N LEU A 12 14.27 22.46 25.13
CA LEU A 12 14.24 22.05 23.74
C LEU A 12 14.32 23.31 22.85
N ALA A 13 15.48 23.94 22.83
CA ALA A 13 15.81 24.93 21.82
C ALA A 13 16.16 24.19 20.51
N VAL A 14 15.14 23.67 19.83
CA VAL A 14 15.29 23.10 18.48
C VAL A 14 15.02 24.25 17.50
N SER A 15 15.99 24.55 16.63
CA SER A 15 15.78 25.53 15.57
C SER A 15 14.63 25.06 14.67
N PRO A 16 13.73 25.96 14.23
CA PRO A 16 12.74 25.61 13.22
C PRO A 16 13.46 25.09 11.97
N VAL A 17 13.16 23.86 11.56
CA VAL A 17 13.59 23.32 10.26
C VAL A 17 12.48 23.66 9.26
N GLU A 18 12.81 24.43 8.23
CA GLU A 18 11.89 24.68 7.13
C GLU A 18 11.73 23.40 6.29
N LEU A 19 10.51 22.85 6.28
CA LEU A 19 10.14 21.72 5.44
C LEU A 19 9.86 22.24 4.01
N HIS A 20 10.79 22.05 3.09
CA HIS A 20 10.54 22.27 1.67
C HIS A 20 9.79 21.08 1.07
N ALA A 21 8.67 21.37 0.39
CA ALA A 21 7.96 20.34 -0.37
C ALA A 21 8.79 19.94 -1.59
N LEU A 22 8.94 18.63 -1.81
CA LEU A 22 9.59 18.10 -3.01
C LEU A 22 8.70 18.36 -4.23
N GLU A 23 9.31 18.74 -5.36
CA GLU A 23 8.59 18.88 -6.64
C GLU A 23 8.54 17.57 -7.42
N THR A 24 9.40 16.61 -7.09
CA THR A 24 9.55 15.31 -7.75
C THR A 24 9.42 14.16 -6.77
N CYS A 25 8.75 13.09 -7.19
CA CYS A 25 8.63 11.85 -6.42
C CYS A 25 9.98 11.13 -6.31
N THR A 26 10.41 10.79 -5.09
CA THR A 26 11.66 10.04 -4.84
C THR A 26 11.61 8.59 -5.30
N GLU A 27 10.41 8.05 -5.51
CA GLU A 27 10.19 6.64 -5.81
C GLU A 27 10.10 6.36 -7.32
N CYS A 28 9.57 7.30 -8.11
CA CYS A 28 9.38 7.11 -9.55
C CYS A 28 9.81 8.32 -10.41
N GLY A 29 10.31 9.40 -9.81
CA GLY A 29 10.77 10.60 -10.52
C GLY A 29 9.66 11.49 -11.12
N SER A 30 8.39 11.12 -11.01
CA SER A 30 7.28 11.92 -11.54
C SER A 30 7.13 13.26 -10.82
N GLN A 31 6.69 14.31 -11.53
CA GLN A 31 6.36 15.60 -10.90
C GLN A 31 5.17 15.43 -9.94
N LEU A 32 5.29 15.96 -8.73
CA LEU A 32 4.21 15.93 -7.75
C LEU A 32 3.12 16.92 -8.15
N ALA A 33 1.88 16.50 -7.95
CA ALA A 33 0.71 17.34 -8.16
C ALA A 33 0.07 17.67 -6.80
N LYS A 34 -0.44 18.90 -6.69
CA LYS A 34 -1.33 19.27 -5.58
C LYS A 34 -2.68 18.65 -5.84
N ASP A 35 -3.05 17.68 -5.03
CA ASP A 35 -4.40 17.15 -5.07
C ASP A 35 -5.29 18.05 -4.20
N ALA A 36 -6.23 18.73 -4.86
CA ALA A 36 -7.30 19.43 -4.20
C ALA A 36 -8.28 18.36 -3.71
N GLY A 37 -8.08 17.87 -2.48
CA GLY A 37 -9.02 16.94 -1.86
C GLY A 37 -10.46 17.47 -1.89
N SER A 38 -11.43 16.63 -1.50
CA SER A 38 -12.86 16.98 -1.49
C SER A 38 -13.21 18.24 -0.68
N ASN A 39 -12.30 18.71 0.18
CA ASN A 39 -12.32 20.00 0.84
C ASN A 39 -11.14 20.90 0.40
N LYS A 40 -11.42 22.14 -0.02
CA LYS A 40 -10.40 23.14 -0.45
C LYS A 40 -9.33 23.45 0.61
N SER A 41 -9.50 23.01 1.86
CA SER A 41 -8.56 23.22 2.96
C SER A 41 -7.48 22.15 3.12
N ASN A 42 -7.61 20.95 2.52
CA ASN A 42 -6.61 19.88 2.62
C ASN A 42 -5.92 19.62 1.28
N THR A 43 -5.15 20.59 0.82
CA THR A 43 -4.27 20.38 -0.34
C THR A 43 -3.03 19.61 0.11
N SER A 44 -2.79 18.44 -0.48
CA SER A 44 -1.58 17.65 -0.22
C SER A 44 -0.88 17.33 -1.53
N TRP A 45 0.45 17.26 -1.49
CA TRP A 45 1.24 16.81 -2.63
C TRP A 45 1.09 15.29 -2.77
N ARG A 46 0.71 14.84 -3.96
CA ARG A 46 0.61 13.42 -4.31
C ARG A 46 1.30 13.15 -5.63
N CYS A 47 1.83 11.94 -5.76
CA CYS A 47 2.35 11.46 -7.03
C CYS A 47 1.16 11.11 -7.95
N PRO A 48 1.08 11.67 -9.17
CA PRO A 48 -0.01 11.36 -10.10
C PRO A 48 0.22 10.07 -10.89
N ASN A 49 1.42 9.48 -10.83
CA ASN A 49 1.76 8.28 -11.59
C ASN A 49 1.15 7.01 -10.96
N PRO A 50 0.18 6.34 -11.62
CA PRO A 50 -0.43 5.13 -11.09
C PRO A 50 0.57 3.97 -11.00
N ASP A 51 1.62 3.95 -11.81
CA ASP A 51 2.64 2.88 -11.84
C ASP A 51 3.79 3.15 -10.86
N CYS A 52 3.68 4.19 -10.04
CA CYS A 52 4.64 4.46 -8.97
C CYS A 52 4.69 3.24 -8.01
N PRO A 53 5.88 2.68 -7.68
CA PRO A 53 5.96 1.42 -6.94
C PRO A 53 5.19 1.37 -5.60
N PRO A 54 5.22 2.42 -4.74
CA PRO A 54 4.38 2.46 -3.54
C PRO A 54 2.88 2.52 -3.84
N GLN A 55 2.47 3.10 -4.96
CA GLN A 55 1.05 3.14 -5.35
C GLN A 55 0.57 1.77 -5.83
N VAL A 56 1.40 1.08 -6.62
CA VAL A 56 1.16 -0.31 -7.03
C VAL A 56 1.02 -1.18 -5.79
N LEU A 57 1.99 -1.16 -4.89
CA LEU A 57 1.96 -1.93 -3.64
C LEU A 57 0.71 -1.62 -2.82
N LYS A 58 0.35 -0.34 -2.67
CA LYS A 58 -0.85 0.05 -1.92
C LYS A 58 -2.12 -0.54 -2.53
N ARG A 59 -2.28 -0.50 -3.86
CA ARG A 59 -3.45 -1.08 -4.54
C ARG A 59 -3.48 -2.60 -4.42
N VAL A 60 -2.34 -3.27 -4.64
CA VAL A 60 -2.22 -4.73 -4.52
C VAL A 60 -2.55 -5.18 -3.11
N ALA A 61 -2.01 -4.50 -2.08
CA ALA A 61 -2.30 -4.80 -0.69
C ALA A 61 -3.77 -4.51 -0.31
N LEU A 62 -4.35 -3.42 -0.83
CA LEU A 62 -5.76 -3.10 -0.63
C LEU A 62 -6.65 -4.18 -1.25
N TRP A 63 -6.38 -4.57 -2.50
CA TRP A 63 -7.15 -5.59 -3.22
C TRP A 63 -7.22 -6.91 -2.43
N ALA A 64 -6.10 -7.35 -1.87
CA ALA A 64 -6.02 -8.57 -1.07
C ALA A 64 -6.66 -8.47 0.33
N SER A 65 -6.95 -7.26 0.83
CA SER A 65 -7.34 -7.04 2.22
C SER A 65 -8.71 -7.66 2.56
N PRO A 66 -8.99 -7.93 3.85
CA PRO A 66 -10.29 -8.44 4.30
C PRO A 66 -11.48 -7.52 3.92
N GLU A 67 -11.24 -6.21 3.84
CA GLU A 67 -12.23 -5.21 3.46
C GLU A 67 -12.56 -5.24 1.96
N ALA A 68 -11.59 -5.63 1.12
CA ALA A 68 -11.76 -5.79 -0.32
C ALA A 68 -12.08 -7.25 -0.67
N MET A 69 -11.15 -7.95 -1.33
CA MET A 69 -11.41 -9.28 -1.90
C MET A 69 -11.12 -10.43 -0.92
N ASP A 70 -10.56 -10.13 0.26
CA ASP A 70 -10.28 -11.09 1.34
C ASP A 70 -9.47 -12.30 0.82
N ILE A 71 -8.31 -11.99 0.22
CA ILE A 71 -7.35 -12.97 -0.29
C ILE A 71 -6.45 -13.40 0.86
N GLN A 72 -6.92 -14.40 1.61
CA GLN A 72 -6.20 -14.98 2.73
C GLN A 72 -4.83 -15.52 2.31
N GLY A 73 -3.81 -15.27 3.13
CA GLY A 73 -2.42 -15.63 2.83
C GLY A 73 -1.62 -14.55 2.10
N CYS A 74 -2.27 -13.50 1.58
CA CYS A 74 -1.58 -12.34 1.02
C CYS A 74 -1.47 -11.21 2.04
N ASP A 75 -0.48 -11.30 2.93
CA ASP A 75 -0.17 -10.21 3.87
C ASP A 75 0.66 -9.09 3.20
N ALA A 76 0.96 -8.03 3.96
CA ALA A 76 1.70 -6.88 3.44
C ALA A 76 3.11 -7.24 2.95
N ALA A 77 3.76 -8.25 3.55
CA ALA A 77 5.08 -8.69 3.14
C ALA A 77 5.01 -9.47 1.83
N LEU A 78 4.04 -10.38 1.72
CA LEU A 78 3.83 -11.15 0.49
C LEU A 78 3.37 -10.25 -0.66
N ALA A 79 2.49 -9.28 -0.41
CA ALA A 79 2.11 -8.27 -1.41
C ALA A 79 3.33 -7.48 -1.92
N ALA A 80 4.24 -7.08 -1.02
CA ALA A 80 5.49 -6.43 -1.39
C ALA A 80 6.38 -7.33 -2.25
N GLU A 81 6.50 -8.62 -1.90
CA GLU A 81 7.29 -9.57 -2.67
C GLU A 81 6.69 -9.83 -4.06
N LEU A 82 5.36 -9.99 -4.16
CA LEU A 82 4.66 -10.17 -5.44
C LEU A 82 4.90 -8.99 -6.38
N VAL A 83 4.82 -7.75 -5.86
CA VAL A 83 5.12 -6.54 -6.64
C VAL A 83 6.60 -6.46 -6.99
N GLN A 84 7.50 -6.72 -6.03
CA GLN A 84 8.94 -6.63 -6.24
C GLN A 84 9.44 -7.62 -7.29
N ARG A 85 8.88 -8.83 -7.33
CA ARG A 85 9.18 -9.85 -8.35
C ARG A 85 8.44 -9.64 -9.67
N GLY A 86 7.58 -8.61 -9.76
CA GLY A 86 6.79 -8.32 -10.94
C GLY A 86 5.75 -9.39 -11.27
N LEU A 87 5.30 -10.14 -10.27
CA LEU A 87 4.25 -11.16 -10.44
C LEU A 87 2.85 -10.55 -10.40
N VAL A 88 2.68 -9.41 -9.71
CA VAL A 88 1.41 -8.69 -9.59
C VAL A 88 1.66 -7.17 -9.60
N HIS A 89 1.01 -6.47 -10.52
CA HIS A 89 0.98 -5.01 -10.65
C HIS A 89 -0.43 -4.45 -10.54
N ASP A 90 -1.44 -5.27 -10.80
CA ASP A 90 -2.85 -4.91 -10.71
C ASP A 90 -3.72 -6.07 -10.20
N ALA A 91 -5.01 -5.79 -10.02
CA ALA A 91 -6.00 -6.75 -9.55
C ALA A 91 -6.12 -8.00 -10.43
N ALA A 92 -5.98 -7.86 -11.75
CA ALA A 92 -6.19 -8.96 -12.69
C ALA A 92 -5.06 -10.00 -12.62
N GLU A 93 -3.84 -9.56 -12.30
CA GLU A 93 -2.68 -10.44 -12.22
C GLU A 93 -2.72 -11.42 -11.05
N PHE A 94 -3.43 -11.12 -9.95
CA PHE A 94 -3.71 -12.11 -8.90
C PHE A 94 -4.32 -13.39 -9.48
N TYR A 95 -5.27 -13.25 -10.40
CA TYR A 95 -6.00 -14.37 -10.99
C TYR A 95 -5.20 -15.11 -12.07
N ARG A 96 -3.95 -14.69 -12.33
CA ARG A 96 -3.02 -15.35 -13.25
C ARG A 96 -1.87 -16.05 -12.53
N LEU A 97 -1.71 -15.82 -11.22
CA LEU A 97 -0.66 -16.43 -10.42
C LEU A 97 -0.74 -17.96 -10.46
N LYS A 98 0.43 -18.60 -10.59
CA LYS A 98 0.55 -20.06 -10.59
C LYS A 98 1.28 -20.53 -9.35
N TYR A 99 0.97 -21.76 -8.94
CA TYR A 99 1.69 -22.45 -7.88
C TYR A 99 3.21 -22.44 -8.09
N SER A 100 3.68 -22.61 -9.34
CA SER A 100 5.10 -22.63 -9.67
C SER A 100 5.81 -21.30 -9.42
N GLU A 101 5.08 -20.19 -9.38
CA GLU A 101 5.62 -18.85 -9.11
C GLU A 101 5.57 -18.54 -7.61
N ILE A 102 4.46 -18.92 -6.95
CA ILE A 102 4.22 -18.67 -5.53
C ILE A 102 5.16 -19.49 -4.63
N VAL A 103 5.42 -20.75 -4.96
CA VAL A 103 6.27 -21.63 -4.14
C VAL A 103 7.74 -21.20 -4.11
N LEU A 104 8.14 -20.29 -5.00
CA LEU A 104 9.50 -19.72 -5.05
C LEU A 104 9.65 -18.46 -4.19
N LEU A 105 8.56 -17.99 -3.56
CA LEU A 105 8.53 -16.80 -2.71
C LEU A 105 9.13 -17.10 -1.33
N GLU A 106 9.76 -16.10 -0.73
CA GLU A 106 10.42 -16.24 0.56
C GLU A 106 9.39 -16.45 1.67
N GLY A 107 9.60 -17.47 2.50
CA GLY A 107 8.69 -17.75 3.62
C GLY A 107 7.33 -18.33 3.22
N VAL A 108 7.16 -18.72 1.95
CA VAL A 108 5.98 -19.40 1.42
C VAL A 108 6.26 -20.89 1.28
N ASP A 109 5.47 -21.72 1.97
CA ASP A 109 5.49 -23.17 1.82
C ASP A 109 4.35 -23.67 0.92
N GLU A 110 4.29 -24.98 0.67
CA GLU A 110 3.24 -25.59 -0.15
C GLU A 110 1.83 -25.31 0.40
N THR A 111 1.68 -25.36 1.72
CA THR A 111 0.38 -25.13 2.37
C THR A 111 -0.08 -23.69 2.16
N LYS A 112 0.80 -22.71 2.39
CA LYS A 112 0.53 -21.29 2.14
C LYS A 112 0.23 -21.02 0.67
N SER A 113 0.97 -21.66 -0.24
CA SER A 113 0.76 -21.53 -1.68
C SER A 113 -0.65 -21.98 -2.07
N ARG A 114 -1.11 -23.11 -1.52
CA ARG A 114 -2.47 -23.64 -1.75
C ARG A 114 -3.53 -22.72 -1.14
N THR A 115 -3.36 -22.31 0.12
CA THR A 115 -4.27 -21.37 0.79
C THR A 115 -4.44 -20.08 -0.01
N LEU A 116 -3.34 -19.52 -0.54
CA LEU A 116 -3.38 -18.31 -1.36
C LEU A 116 -4.18 -18.52 -2.65
N LEU A 117 -3.90 -19.60 -3.39
CA LEU A 117 -4.59 -19.91 -4.64
C LEU A 117 -6.08 -20.19 -4.42
N ASP A 118 -6.42 -20.93 -3.36
CA ASP A 118 -7.81 -21.22 -2.99
C ASP A 118 -8.55 -19.92 -2.61
N ALA A 119 -7.89 -19.01 -1.89
CA ALA A 119 -8.46 -17.71 -1.55
C ALA A 119 -8.64 -16.81 -2.78
N ILE A 120 -7.69 -16.82 -3.72
CA ILE A 120 -7.82 -16.11 -5.01
C ILE A 120 -9.04 -16.64 -5.76
N GLU A 121 -9.22 -17.95 -5.85
CA GLU A 121 -10.39 -18.53 -6.53
C GLU A 121 -11.71 -18.17 -5.83
N ALA A 122 -11.75 -18.31 -4.51
CA ALA A 122 -12.92 -17.96 -3.70
C ALA A 122 -13.29 -16.47 -3.83
N SER A 123 -12.30 -15.59 -3.98
CA SER A 123 -12.51 -14.14 -4.10
C SER A 123 -13.36 -13.75 -5.32
N LYS A 124 -13.42 -14.59 -6.36
CA LYS A 124 -14.23 -14.33 -7.57
C LYS A 124 -15.73 -14.30 -7.29
N GLN A 125 -16.17 -14.85 -6.15
CA GLN A 125 -17.58 -14.90 -5.74
C GLN A 125 -17.96 -13.79 -4.75
N ARG A 126 -17.06 -12.83 -4.49
CA ARG A 126 -17.33 -11.71 -3.58
C ARG A 126 -18.38 -10.77 -4.16
N GLU A 127 -19.06 -10.03 -3.27
CA GLU A 127 -20.09 -9.09 -3.68
C GLU A 127 -19.48 -7.96 -4.53
N ALA A 128 -20.26 -7.48 -5.51
CA ALA A 128 -19.79 -6.46 -6.45
C ALA A 128 -19.28 -5.18 -5.78
N TRP A 129 -19.78 -4.81 -4.59
CA TRP A 129 -19.31 -3.63 -3.87
C TRP A 129 -17.85 -3.74 -3.41
N ARG A 130 -17.34 -4.96 -3.16
CA ARG A 130 -15.95 -5.20 -2.80
C ARG A 130 -15.00 -4.96 -3.96
N VAL A 131 -15.44 -5.32 -5.17
CA VAL A 131 -14.73 -5.05 -6.43
C VAL A 131 -14.62 -3.54 -6.69
N LEU A 132 -15.63 -2.77 -6.29
CA LEU A 132 -15.60 -1.30 -6.39
C LEU A 132 -14.75 -0.64 -5.30
N PHE A 133 -14.55 -1.33 -4.18
CA PHE A 133 -13.77 -0.83 -3.04
C PHE A 133 -12.27 -1.08 -3.20
N GLY A 134 -11.90 -2.28 -3.65
CA GLY A 134 -10.50 -2.67 -3.92
C GLY A 134 -9.90 -1.91 -5.10
#